data_AF-A0A955HZR5-F1
#
_entry.id   AF-A0A955HZR5-F1
#
_cell.length_a   1.000
_cell.length_b   1.000
_cell.length_c   1.000
_cell.angle_alpha   90.00
_cell.angle_beta   90.00
_cell.angle_gamma   90.00
#
_symmetry.space_group_name_H-M   'P 1'
#
loop_
_entity.id
_entity.type
_entity.pdbx_description
1 polymer ?
#
loop_
_entity_poly.entity_id
_entity_poly.type
_entity_poly.pdbx_seq_one_letter_code
_entity_poly.pdbx_strand_id
1 'polypeptide(L)'
;MSDIIRPIEPFELTQGFGGNPESYARFGLKGHNGWDFKTKFPDTPQGFRYIFSSWKSQFYSQGNEGNDGFGLYFEVIVQLYNTYKLTYGHCKSIEHFDTKNEGDTMAISDNTGNSTGSHLHLTVKRGQLQSGKFVSDNYNNGYFGAINPQEFFDELRKYKKENGENSVPDSCLVPNTPEWRTKYEQIVASATKWPEALKILEINDDPNTTPTDRIKSVIGGYKSRETDLSNKLNDKQTEVDKANTEIDNRVEQVSRLEKSLLDKEKYYKSLIDALNKQLKNGSDALPLAQARIGVLEGELDEANKAKGRALIEAQEYKGKFETCQKDKLPLQPTPQIIFSLAIQYFGTLLQRKGGD
;
A
#
# COMPACT_ATOMS: atom_id res chain seq x y z
N MET A 1 -1.67 19.14 -41.97
CA MET A 1 -0.55 19.48 -41.07
C MET A 1 -0.82 20.88 -40.56
N SER A 2 -0.52 21.19 -39.29
CA SER A 2 -0.71 22.55 -38.77
C SER A 2 0.22 23.52 -39.48
N ASP A 3 -0.32 24.67 -39.92
CA ASP A 3 0.42 25.67 -40.72
C ASP A 3 1.56 26.37 -39.93
N ILE A 4 1.65 26.10 -38.62
CA ILE A 4 2.66 26.61 -37.68
C ILE A 4 3.02 25.51 -36.66
N ILE A 5 4.25 25.54 -36.14
CA ILE A 5 4.60 24.74 -34.96
C ILE A 5 3.97 25.35 -33.71
N ARG A 6 3.20 24.52 -33.02
CA ARG A 6 2.56 24.89 -31.77
C ARG A 6 3.55 24.75 -30.61
N PRO A 7 3.40 25.57 -29.55
CA PRO A 7 4.33 25.56 -28.42
C PRO A 7 4.27 24.27 -27.60
N ILE A 8 3.22 23.46 -27.77
CA ILE A 8 3.05 22.18 -27.10
C ILE A 8 2.12 21.26 -27.89
N GLU A 9 2.34 19.95 -27.77
CA GLU A 9 1.48 18.92 -28.35
C GLU A 9 1.11 17.85 -27.30
N PRO A 10 -0.17 17.40 -27.24
CA PRO A 10 -1.33 17.92 -27.97
C PRO A 10 -1.68 19.37 -27.60
N PHE A 11 -2.21 20.11 -28.56
CA PHE A 11 -2.64 21.49 -28.36
C PHE A 11 -4.09 21.56 -27.91
N GLU A 12 -4.32 21.36 -26.62
CA GLU A 12 -5.64 21.42 -25.98
C GLU A 12 -5.72 22.60 -25.00
N LEU A 13 -6.43 23.66 -25.39
CA LEU A 13 -6.66 24.84 -24.56
C LEU A 13 -7.63 24.52 -23.42
N THR A 14 -7.21 24.75 -22.17
CA THR A 14 -8.04 24.59 -20.97
C THR A 14 -8.60 25.91 -20.48
N GLN A 15 -7.86 27.00 -20.65
CA GLN A 15 -8.31 28.34 -20.28
C GLN A 15 -7.82 29.40 -21.27
N GLY A 16 -8.76 30.17 -21.83
CA GLY A 16 -8.45 31.26 -22.76
C GLY A 16 -8.11 32.58 -22.07
N PHE A 17 -7.67 33.55 -22.88
CA PHE A 17 -7.40 34.92 -22.46
C PHE A 17 -8.71 35.61 -22.00
N GLY A 18 -8.63 36.38 -20.92
CA GLY A 18 -9.77 37.04 -20.28
C GLY A 18 -10.67 36.13 -19.43
N GLY A 19 -10.36 34.83 -19.34
CA GLY A 19 -11.16 33.88 -18.55
C GLY A 19 -11.08 34.10 -17.03
N ASN A 20 -12.10 33.64 -16.31
CA ASN A 20 -12.21 33.63 -14.84
C ASN A 20 -11.89 34.96 -14.14
N PRO A 21 -12.48 36.10 -14.56
CA PRO A 21 -12.13 37.45 -14.09
C PRO A 21 -12.09 37.60 -12.57
N GLU A 22 -13.03 36.98 -11.86
CA GLU A 22 -13.11 36.96 -10.40
C GLU A 22 -11.86 36.39 -9.73
N SER A 23 -11.24 35.35 -10.31
CA SER A 23 -10.04 34.71 -9.77
C SER A 23 -8.79 35.57 -9.94
N TYR A 24 -8.78 36.42 -10.97
CA TYR A 24 -7.65 37.28 -11.33
C TYR A 24 -7.74 38.70 -10.77
N ALA A 25 -8.91 39.11 -10.26
CA ALA A 25 -9.10 40.41 -9.60
C ALA A 25 -8.13 40.64 -8.43
N ARG A 26 -7.78 39.58 -7.68
CA ARG A 26 -6.80 39.64 -6.59
C ARG A 26 -5.39 40.05 -7.03
N PHE A 27 -5.08 39.92 -8.32
CA PHE A 27 -3.82 40.32 -8.94
C PHE A 27 -3.91 41.66 -9.69
N GLY A 28 -5.05 42.35 -9.61
CA GLY A 28 -5.31 43.58 -10.36
C GLY A 28 -5.52 43.38 -11.87
N LEU A 29 -5.79 42.14 -12.30
CA LEU A 29 -6.03 41.76 -13.69
C LEU A 29 -7.53 41.72 -13.98
N LYS A 30 -7.92 42.08 -15.21
CA LYS A 30 -9.32 41.97 -15.69
C LYS A 30 -9.75 40.53 -15.97
N GLY A 31 -8.82 39.59 -15.97
CA GLY A 31 -9.01 38.17 -16.28
C GLY A 31 -7.67 37.51 -16.57
N HIS A 32 -7.73 36.26 -17.01
CA HIS A 32 -6.55 35.49 -17.37
C HIS A 32 -5.74 36.21 -18.47
N ASN A 33 -4.45 36.39 -18.26
CA ASN A 33 -3.58 37.18 -19.15
C ASN A 33 -2.85 36.33 -20.21
N GLY A 34 -3.29 35.09 -20.46
CA GLY A 34 -2.64 34.20 -21.41
C GLY A 34 -3.54 33.05 -21.83
N TRP A 35 -2.91 31.97 -22.28
CA TRP A 35 -3.53 30.68 -22.61
C TRP A 35 -2.93 29.58 -21.75
N ASP A 36 -3.80 28.73 -21.20
CA ASP A 36 -3.39 27.53 -20.49
C ASP A 36 -3.66 26.31 -21.35
N PHE A 37 -2.66 25.45 -21.51
CA PHE A 37 -2.75 24.21 -22.26
C PHE A 37 -2.60 23.01 -21.35
N LYS A 38 -3.49 22.03 -21.53
CA LYS A 38 -3.41 20.75 -20.84
C LYS A 38 -2.09 20.06 -21.17
N THR A 39 -1.42 19.52 -20.16
CA THR A 39 -0.21 18.71 -20.37
C THR A 39 -0.32 17.28 -19.85
N LYS A 40 -1.33 17.01 -19.01
CA LYS A 40 -1.60 15.68 -18.44
C LYS A 40 -2.53 14.86 -19.35
N PHE A 41 -1.98 13.79 -19.91
CA PHE A 41 -2.68 12.87 -20.81
C PHE A 41 -2.36 11.40 -20.44
N PRO A 42 -3.04 10.40 -21.03
CA PRO A 42 -2.75 8.99 -20.73
C PRO A 42 -1.30 8.56 -20.95
N ASP A 43 -0.61 9.13 -21.94
CA ASP A 43 0.81 8.91 -22.27
C ASP A 43 1.78 9.73 -21.39
N THR A 44 1.27 10.77 -20.72
CA THR A 44 2.03 11.72 -19.89
C THR A 44 1.30 11.97 -18.58
N PRO A 45 1.14 10.94 -17.71
CA PRO A 45 0.30 11.02 -16.52
C PRO A 45 0.80 12.03 -15.47
N GLN A 46 2.08 12.38 -15.51
CA GLN A 46 2.67 13.42 -14.66
C GLN A 46 2.57 14.83 -15.26
N GLY A 47 2.13 14.96 -16.51
CA GLY A 47 1.97 16.26 -17.18
C GLY A 47 3.27 16.87 -17.74
N PHE A 48 4.39 16.15 -17.74
CA PHE A 48 5.63 16.65 -18.30
C PHE A 48 5.63 16.55 -19.82
N ARG A 49 5.68 17.69 -20.49
CA ARG A 49 5.76 17.77 -21.95
C ARG A 49 6.77 18.80 -22.39
N TYR A 50 7.38 18.54 -23.54
CA TYR A 50 8.30 19.48 -24.16
C TYR A 50 7.54 20.73 -24.64
N ILE A 51 8.13 21.89 -24.35
CA ILE A 51 7.71 23.19 -24.84
C ILE A 51 8.59 23.52 -26.04
N PHE A 52 7.98 23.74 -27.19
CA PHE A 52 8.67 24.00 -28.46
C PHE A 52 8.63 25.47 -28.85
N SER A 53 9.64 25.91 -29.56
CA SER A 53 9.65 27.25 -30.15
C SER A 53 8.71 27.32 -31.35
N SER A 54 7.72 28.22 -31.32
CA SER A 54 6.79 28.41 -32.45
C SER A 54 7.41 29.14 -33.64
N TRP A 55 8.52 29.84 -33.43
CA TRP A 55 9.29 30.53 -34.49
C TRP A 55 10.75 30.68 -34.06
N LYS A 56 11.57 31.42 -34.81
CA LYS A 56 12.89 31.84 -34.33
C LYS A 56 12.72 32.71 -33.07
N SER A 57 13.22 32.20 -31.95
CA SER A 57 13.10 32.81 -30.62
C SER A 57 14.47 33.14 -30.06
N GLN A 58 14.63 34.35 -29.53
CA GLN A 58 15.80 34.77 -28.77
C GLN A 58 15.48 34.74 -27.28
N PHE A 59 16.34 34.11 -26.48
CA PHE A 59 16.18 34.11 -25.03
C PHE A 59 16.23 35.53 -24.48
N TYR A 60 15.32 35.85 -23.55
CA TYR A 60 15.22 37.19 -22.95
C TYR A 60 15.53 37.17 -21.46
N SER A 61 14.77 36.41 -20.69
CA SER A 61 14.96 36.29 -19.25
C SER A 61 14.34 35.01 -18.72
N GLN A 62 14.65 34.66 -17.47
CA GLN A 62 13.97 33.61 -16.73
C GLN A 62 13.82 34.03 -15.27
N GLY A 63 12.85 33.44 -14.57
CA GLY A 63 12.62 33.69 -13.16
C GLY A 63 11.96 32.50 -12.47
N ASN A 64 11.94 32.55 -11.14
CA ASN A 64 11.21 31.59 -10.32
C ASN A 64 10.48 32.33 -9.20
N GLU A 65 9.15 32.37 -9.28
CA GLU A 65 8.26 33.04 -8.33
C GLU A 65 7.80 32.10 -7.20
N GLY A 66 8.43 30.93 -7.07
CA GLY A 66 8.13 29.97 -6.01
C GLY A 66 6.73 29.37 -6.16
N ASN A 67 5.88 29.58 -5.15
CA ASN A 67 4.49 29.12 -5.12
C ASN A 67 3.50 30.19 -5.62
N ASP A 68 3.99 31.37 -5.99
CA ASP A 68 3.19 32.48 -6.50
C ASP A 68 3.37 32.63 -8.02
N GLY A 69 2.49 33.43 -8.63
CA GLY A 69 2.57 33.83 -10.04
C GLY A 69 2.82 32.67 -11.01
N PHE A 70 3.82 32.81 -11.88
CA PHE A 70 4.15 31.84 -12.93
C PHE A 70 5.03 30.67 -12.46
N GLY A 71 5.51 30.68 -11.21
CA GLY A 71 6.47 29.68 -10.75
C GLY A 71 7.78 29.79 -11.51
N LEU A 72 8.31 28.67 -12.01
CA LEU A 72 9.46 28.68 -12.91
C LEU A 72 9.00 29.06 -14.32
N TYR A 73 9.56 30.14 -14.87
CA TYR A 73 9.17 30.66 -16.17
C TYR A 73 10.37 31.18 -16.96
N PHE A 74 10.21 31.27 -18.27
CA PHE A 74 11.15 31.94 -19.16
C PHE A 74 10.43 32.82 -20.17
N GLU A 75 11.16 33.78 -20.69
CA GLU A 75 10.70 34.73 -21.68
C GLU A 75 11.59 34.69 -22.91
N VAL A 76 10.98 34.78 -24.08
CA VAL A 76 11.68 34.90 -25.36
C VAL A 76 11.17 36.10 -26.15
N ILE A 77 12.03 36.66 -26.97
CA ILE A 77 11.67 37.65 -27.98
C ILE A 77 11.52 36.95 -29.33
N VAL A 78 10.40 37.22 -30.00
CA VAL A 78 10.12 36.79 -31.36
C VAL A 78 9.91 38.02 -32.21
N GLN A 79 10.66 38.12 -33.31
CA GLN A 79 10.53 39.20 -34.27
C GLN A 79 9.74 38.73 -35.50
N LEU A 80 8.60 39.36 -35.74
CA LEU A 80 7.78 39.25 -36.95
C LEU A 80 7.67 40.63 -37.60
N TYR A 81 6.48 41.05 -38.04
CA TYR A 81 6.22 42.46 -38.37
C TYR A 81 6.29 43.32 -37.11
N ASN A 82 5.75 42.78 -36.01
CA ASN A 82 5.88 43.33 -34.67
C ASN A 82 6.87 42.51 -33.82
N THR A 83 7.39 43.14 -32.77
CA THR A 83 8.19 42.43 -31.75
C THR A 83 7.26 41.90 -30.67
N TYR A 84 7.39 40.61 -30.38
CA TYR A 84 6.63 39.92 -29.35
C TYR A 84 7.55 39.44 -28.24
N LYS A 85 7.07 39.56 -27.01
CA LYS A 85 7.62 38.83 -25.87
C LYS A 85 6.65 37.73 -25.48
N LEU A 86 7.11 36.48 -25.54
CA LEU A 86 6.36 35.31 -25.10
C LEU A 86 6.88 34.87 -23.74
N THR A 87 6.00 34.69 -22.77
CA THR A 87 6.32 34.17 -21.43
C THR A 87 5.70 32.80 -21.30
N TYR A 88 6.53 31.80 -21.01
CA TYR A 88 6.12 30.42 -20.76
C TYR A 88 6.25 30.13 -19.27
N GLY A 89 5.13 29.88 -18.61
CA GLY A 89 5.04 29.67 -17.15
C GLY A 89 4.87 28.20 -16.74
N HIS A 90 4.91 27.98 -15.43
CA HIS A 90 4.68 26.69 -14.77
C HIS A 90 5.62 25.57 -15.23
N CYS A 91 6.87 25.90 -15.56
CA CYS A 91 7.84 24.94 -16.06
C CYS A 91 8.40 24.04 -14.93
N LYS A 92 8.85 22.85 -15.30
CA LYS A 92 9.71 21.99 -14.46
C LYS A 92 11.18 22.33 -14.61
N SER A 93 11.60 22.56 -15.85
CA SER A 93 12.99 22.84 -16.22
C SER A 93 13.03 23.63 -17.52
N ILE A 94 14.04 24.50 -17.64
CA ILE A 94 14.28 25.34 -18.82
C ILE A 94 15.65 24.94 -19.38
N GLU A 95 15.75 24.76 -20.69
CA GLU A 95 17.04 24.54 -21.36
C GLU A 95 17.86 25.83 -21.40
N HIS A 96 19.18 25.71 -21.35
CA HIS A 96 20.05 26.86 -21.58
C HIS A 96 20.20 27.12 -23.09
N PHE A 97 19.82 28.31 -23.56
CA PHE A 97 19.97 28.71 -24.97
C PHE A 97 20.00 30.23 -25.13
N ASP A 98 20.70 30.70 -26.16
CA ASP A 98 20.61 32.10 -26.63
C ASP A 98 19.53 32.27 -27.70
N THR A 99 19.45 31.30 -28.62
CA THR A 99 18.47 31.29 -29.72
C THR A 99 17.98 29.88 -30.00
N LYS A 100 16.71 29.76 -30.40
CA LYS A 100 16.06 28.51 -30.81
C LYS A 100 15.32 28.72 -32.13
N ASN A 101 15.41 27.76 -33.04
CA ASN A 101 14.65 27.75 -34.28
C ASN A 101 13.25 27.17 -34.04
N GLU A 102 12.37 27.35 -35.02
CA GLU A 102 11.04 26.74 -34.99
C GLU A 102 11.15 25.21 -34.79
N GLY A 103 10.40 24.67 -33.83
CA GLY A 103 10.40 23.24 -33.49
C GLY A 103 11.42 22.81 -32.44
N ASP A 104 12.43 23.65 -32.14
CA ASP A 104 13.41 23.30 -31.10
C ASP A 104 12.75 23.27 -29.72
N THR A 105 13.17 22.31 -28.89
CA THR A 105 12.74 22.23 -27.48
C THR A 105 13.38 23.36 -26.68
N MET A 106 12.61 23.98 -25.78
CA MET A 106 13.05 25.08 -24.91
C MET A 106 12.95 24.75 -23.43
N ALA A 107 11.97 23.92 -23.04
CA ALA A 107 11.66 23.63 -21.64
C ALA A 107 10.77 22.39 -21.50
N ILE A 108 10.49 22.00 -20.25
CA ILE A 108 9.52 20.98 -19.88
C ILE A 108 8.42 21.63 -19.01
N SER A 109 7.15 21.43 -19.37
CA SER A 109 5.99 21.93 -18.61
C SER A 109 5.72 21.13 -17.33
N ASP A 110 5.07 21.77 -16.36
CA ASP A 110 4.63 21.15 -15.09
C ASP A 110 3.59 22.04 -14.36
N ASN A 111 3.73 22.23 -13.05
CA ASN A 111 2.75 22.80 -12.13
C ASN A 111 3.42 23.69 -11.07
N THR A 112 4.50 24.40 -11.41
CA THR A 112 5.16 25.32 -10.47
C THR A 112 4.37 26.64 -10.34
N GLY A 113 4.53 27.40 -9.26
CA GLY A 113 3.82 28.69 -9.08
C GLY A 113 2.36 28.56 -8.65
N ASN A 114 1.56 29.61 -8.94
CA ASN A 114 0.13 29.64 -8.64
C ASN A 114 -0.65 28.83 -9.69
N SER A 115 -0.58 27.50 -9.58
CA SER A 115 -1.22 26.56 -10.49
C SER A 115 -1.94 25.42 -9.73
N THR A 116 -3.10 24.99 -10.24
CA THR A 116 -3.93 23.93 -9.64
C THR A 116 -3.73 22.55 -10.28
N GLY A 117 -2.92 22.45 -11.32
CA GLY A 117 -2.58 21.20 -12.00
C GLY A 117 -1.64 21.42 -13.19
N SER A 118 -0.96 20.36 -13.65
CA SER A 118 0.05 20.48 -14.69
C SER A 118 -0.52 21.02 -16.01
N HIS A 119 0.02 22.15 -16.45
CA HIS A 119 -0.36 22.83 -17.69
C HIS A 119 0.78 23.74 -18.18
N LEU A 120 0.69 24.20 -19.43
CA LEU A 120 1.56 25.25 -19.96
C LEU A 120 0.79 26.57 -19.97
N HIS A 121 1.28 27.57 -19.26
CA HIS A 121 0.78 28.94 -19.40
C HIS A 121 1.60 29.71 -20.44
N LEU A 122 0.95 30.34 -21.41
CA LEU A 122 1.54 31.21 -22.43
C LEU A 122 0.94 32.61 -22.35
N THR A 123 1.74 33.58 -21.93
CA THR A 123 1.44 35.01 -22.06
C THR A 123 2.12 35.58 -23.30
N VAL A 124 1.41 36.44 -24.04
CA VAL A 124 1.94 37.15 -25.21
C VAL A 124 1.84 38.66 -24.98
N LYS A 125 2.95 39.38 -25.17
CA LYS A 125 2.97 40.85 -25.15
C LYS A 125 3.52 41.38 -26.47
N ARG A 126 2.85 42.37 -27.05
CA ARG A 126 3.38 43.15 -28.18
C ARG A 126 4.07 44.41 -27.67
N GLY A 127 5.17 44.78 -28.31
CA GLY A 127 6.03 45.85 -27.84
C GLY A 127 7.26 46.05 -28.70
N GLN A 128 8.28 46.64 -28.10
CA GLN A 128 9.60 46.86 -28.73
C GLN A 128 10.72 46.70 -27.70
N LEU A 129 11.92 46.33 -28.16
CA LEU A 129 13.12 46.37 -27.34
C LEU A 129 13.72 47.78 -27.38
N GLN A 130 13.75 48.46 -26.23
CA GLN A 130 14.41 49.75 -26.05
C GLN A 130 15.56 49.58 -25.07
N SER A 131 16.80 49.78 -25.55
CA SER A 131 18.02 49.62 -24.74
C SER A 131 18.09 48.26 -24.01
N GLY A 132 17.70 47.17 -24.68
CA GLY A 132 17.68 45.81 -24.11
C GLY A 132 16.49 45.51 -23.19
N LYS A 133 15.62 46.49 -22.91
CA LYS A 133 14.40 46.31 -22.11
C LYS A 133 13.18 46.22 -23.02
N PHE A 134 12.34 45.22 -22.82
CA PHE A 134 11.07 45.12 -23.53
C PHE A 134 10.07 46.14 -22.96
N VAL A 135 9.53 46.98 -23.83
CA VAL A 135 8.49 47.97 -23.53
C VAL A 135 7.23 47.54 -24.26
N SER A 136 6.17 47.24 -23.52
CA SER A 136 4.88 46.83 -24.09
C SER A 136 4.14 48.03 -24.68
N ASP A 137 3.48 47.83 -25.82
CA ASP A 137 2.68 48.85 -26.49
C ASP A 137 1.55 49.40 -25.60
N ASN A 138 0.98 48.55 -24.74
CA ASN A 138 -0.19 48.92 -23.93
C ASN A 138 -0.20 48.22 -22.57
N TYR A 139 0.74 48.60 -21.70
CA TYR A 139 0.85 48.02 -20.35
C TYR A 139 -0.44 48.17 -19.51
N ASN A 140 -1.17 49.27 -19.68
CA ASN A 140 -2.36 49.61 -18.88
C ASN A 140 -3.67 49.03 -19.45
N ASN A 141 -3.60 48.01 -20.30
CA ASN A 141 -4.79 47.37 -20.88
C ASN A 141 -5.64 46.56 -19.87
N GLY A 142 -5.20 46.46 -18.61
CA GLY A 142 -5.83 45.65 -17.57
C GLY A 142 -5.32 44.19 -17.53
N TYR A 143 -4.32 43.86 -18.35
CA TYR A 143 -3.64 42.57 -18.40
C TYR A 143 -2.10 42.73 -18.34
N PHE A 144 -1.61 43.85 -17.79
CA PHE A 144 -0.19 44.22 -17.73
C PHE A 144 0.54 44.12 -19.08
N GLY A 145 -0.13 44.54 -20.17
CA GLY A 145 0.41 44.51 -21.52
C GLY A 145 0.25 43.19 -22.26
N ALA A 146 -0.33 42.17 -21.63
CA ALA A 146 -0.66 40.94 -22.31
C ALA A 146 -1.84 41.13 -23.28
N ILE A 147 -1.74 40.53 -24.45
CA ILE A 147 -2.77 40.50 -25.47
C ILE A 147 -3.28 39.07 -25.64
N ASN A 148 -4.37 38.89 -26.40
CA ASN A 148 -4.82 37.55 -26.72
C ASN A 148 -3.73 36.82 -27.54
N PRO A 149 -3.20 35.67 -27.09
CA PRO A 149 -2.16 34.94 -27.81
C PRO A 149 -2.52 34.58 -29.27
N GLN A 150 -3.81 34.51 -29.60
CA GLN A 150 -4.28 34.32 -30.98
C GLN A 150 -3.72 35.39 -31.94
N GLU A 151 -3.57 36.65 -31.50
CA GLU A 151 -3.06 37.75 -32.34
C GLU A 151 -1.62 37.46 -32.83
N PHE A 152 -0.78 36.89 -31.96
CA PHE A 152 0.57 36.47 -32.34
C PHE A 152 0.54 35.32 -33.35
N PHE A 153 -0.29 34.30 -33.11
CA PHE A 153 -0.37 33.16 -34.02
C PHE A 153 -0.96 33.52 -35.40
N ASP A 154 -1.89 34.47 -35.46
CA ASP A 154 -2.43 35.00 -36.71
C ASP A 154 -1.37 35.78 -37.49
N GLU A 155 -0.60 36.64 -36.82
CA GLU A 155 0.53 37.33 -37.45
C GLU A 155 1.62 36.35 -37.91
N LEU A 156 1.94 35.34 -37.10
CA LEU A 156 2.91 34.32 -37.44
C LEU A 156 2.51 33.55 -38.72
N ARG A 157 1.24 33.13 -38.83
CA ARG A 157 0.74 32.46 -40.05
C ARG A 157 0.88 33.36 -41.27
N LYS A 158 0.51 34.64 -41.14
CA LYS A 158 0.65 35.63 -42.21
C LYS A 158 2.12 35.84 -42.60
N TYR A 159 2.99 36.04 -41.61
CA TYR A 159 4.42 36.25 -41.79
C TYR A 159 5.08 35.05 -42.48
N LYS A 160 4.75 33.81 -42.08
CA LYS A 160 5.27 32.60 -42.73
C LYS A 160 4.79 32.45 -44.17
N LYS A 161 3.54 32.81 -44.46
CA LYS A 161 3.02 32.78 -45.82
C LYS A 161 3.74 33.79 -46.73
N GLU A 162 4.06 34.96 -46.21
CA GLU A 162 4.65 36.05 -47.00
C GLU A 162 6.19 35.98 -47.08
N ASN A 163 6.86 35.48 -46.03
CA ASN A 163 8.33 35.46 -45.93
C ASN A 163 8.93 34.05 -45.95
N GLY A 164 8.11 32.99 -45.84
CA GLY A 164 8.55 31.60 -45.88
C GLY A 164 8.68 31.00 -47.29
N GLU A 165 8.27 31.73 -48.34
CA GLU A 165 8.34 31.27 -49.75
C GLU A 165 9.66 31.61 -50.46
N ASN A 166 10.61 32.32 -49.83
CA ASN A 166 11.85 32.74 -50.50
C ASN A 166 13.11 32.18 -49.84
N SER A 167 13.46 30.94 -50.18
CA SER A 167 14.83 30.55 -50.54
C SER A 167 14.89 29.07 -50.96
N VAL A 168 14.47 28.78 -52.20
CA VAL A 168 15.08 27.65 -52.92
C VAL A 168 16.29 28.26 -53.65
N PRO A 169 17.54 27.89 -53.31
CA PRO A 169 18.68 28.26 -54.13
C PRO A 169 18.49 27.59 -55.49
N ASP A 170 18.47 28.39 -56.55
CA ASP A 170 18.18 28.01 -57.93
C ASP A 170 19.32 27.19 -58.59
N SER A 171 19.95 26.29 -57.83
CA SER A 171 21.03 25.44 -58.32
C SER A 171 20.97 23.99 -57.83
N CYS A 172 19.88 23.55 -57.20
CA CYS A 172 19.76 22.14 -56.87
C CYS A 172 19.27 21.38 -58.12
N LEU A 173 20.17 20.62 -58.74
CA LEU A 173 19.94 19.71 -59.89
C LEU A 173 18.90 18.60 -59.64
N VAL A 174 18.15 18.67 -58.53
CA VAL A 174 17.22 17.64 -58.09
C VAL A 174 15.79 18.13 -58.35
N PRO A 175 15.06 17.48 -59.27
CA PRO A 175 13.67 17.84 -59.57
C PRO A 175 12.80 17.88 -58.31
N ASN A 176 12.06 18.97 -58.12
CA ASN A 176 11.17 19.15 -56.99
C ASN A 176 9.80 18.46 -57.23
N THR A 177 9.80 17.19 -57.62
CA THR A 177 8.58 16.40 -57.82
C THR A 177 8.22 15.63 -56.54
N PRO A 178 6.92 15.31 -56.31
CA PRO A 178 6.51 14.49 -55.16
C PRO A 178 7.24 13.14 -55.09
N GLU A 179 7.53 12.50 -56.23
CA GLU A 179 8.29 11.24 -56.24
C GLU A 179 9.74 11.45 -55.80
N TRP A 180 10.38 12.54 -56.24
CA TRP A 180 11.75 12.84 -55.81
C TRP A 180 11.79 13.18 -54.33
N ARG A 181 10.88 14.00 -53.80
CA ARG A 181 10.82 14.29 -52.35
C ARG A 181 10.73 13.01 -51.53
N THR A 182 9.86 12.09 -51.92
CA THR A 182 9.72 10.78 -51.26
C THR A 182 11.03 9.99 -51.31
N LYS A 183 11.69 9.95 -52.48
CA LYS A 183 12.96 9.24 -52.67
C LYS A 183 14.12 9.88 -51.91
N TYR A 184 14.16 11.21 -51.85
CA TYR A 184 15.14 11.97 -51.09
C TYR A 184 14.95 11.76 -49.59
N GLU A 185 13.72 11.82 -49.07
CA GLU A 185 13.40 11.51 -47.68
C GLU A 185 13.82 10.09 -47.32
N GLN A 186 13.58 9.10 -48.20
CA GLN A 186 14.05 7.73 -48.01
C GLN A 186 15.58 7.62 -47.99
N ILE A 187 16.29 8.34 -48.87
CA ILE A 187 17.76 8.36 -48.92
C ILE A 187 18.32 9.03 -47.67
N VAL A 188 17.81 10.19 -47.26
CA VAL A 188 18.24 10.91 -46.04
C VAL A 188 17.95 10.08 -44.80
N ALA A 189 16.74 9.52 -44.68
CA ALA A 189 16.39 8.64 -43.56
C ALA A 189 17.24 7.34 -43.55
N SER A 190 17.71 6.87 -44.71
CA SER A 190 18.64 5.73 -44.76
C SER A 190 20.07 6.14 -44.44
N ALA A 191 20.46 7.37 -44.77
CA ALA A 191 21.76 7.94 -44.45
C ALA A 191 21.92 8.27 -42.96
N THR A 192 20.83 8.60 -42.23
CA THR A 192 20.87 8.84 -40.78
C THR A 192 20.89 7.57 -39.94
N LYS A 193 20.34 6.45 -40.46
CA LYS A 193 20.36 5.15 -39.76
C LYS A 193 21.75 4.63 -39.47
N TRP A 194 22.73 4.93 -40.34
CA TRP A 194 24.09 4.43 -40.18
C TRP A 194 24.87 5.16 -39.05
N PRO A 195 24.88 6.51 -38.99
CA PRO A 195 25.36 7.25 -37.82
C PRO A 195 24.66 6.85 -36.51
N GLU A 196 23.35 6.65 -36.52
CA GLU A 196 22.62 6.17 -35.34
C GLU A 196 23.04 4.76 -34.91
N ALA A 197 23.24 3.85 -35.87
CA ALA A 197 23.76 2.51 -35.59
C ALA A 197 25.16 2.55 -35.00
N LEU A 198 26.05 3.41 -35.51
CA LEU A 198 27.39 3.60 -34.94
C LEU A 198 27.35 4.18 -33.52
N LYS A 199 26.43 5.11 -33.26
CA LYS A 199 26.19 5.65 -31.91
C LYS A 199 25.73 4.56 -30.94
N ILE A 200 24.81 3.68 -31.36
CA ILE A 200 24.36 2.53 -30.56
C ILE A 200 25.51 1.54 -30.31
N LEU A 201 26.38 1.36 -31.30
CA LEU A 201 27.55 0.49 -31.19
C LEU A 201 28.74 1.17 -30.49
N GLU A 202 28.60 2.44 -30.06
CA GLU A 202 29.68 3.25 -29.44
C GLU A 202 30.95 3.34 -30.31
N ILE A 203 30.79 3.30 -31.63
CA ILE A 203 31.88 3.45 -32.60
C ILE A 203 31.97 4.94 -32.96
N ASN A 204 32.97 5.62 -32.43
CA ASN A 204 33.20 7.06 -32.66
C ASN A 204 34.05 7.35 -33.91
N ASP A 205 34.46 6.32 -34.64
CA ASP A 205 35.26 6.46 -35.87
C ASP A 205 34.40 6.96 -37.03
N ASP A 206 35.04 7.52 -38.06
CA ASP A 206 34.35 7.90 -39.30
C ASP A 206 33.73 6.64 -39.95
N PRO A 207 32.40 6.64 -40.23
CA PRO A 207 31.70 5.53 -40.87
C PRO A 207 32.34 5.05 -42.18
N ASN A 208 33.01 5.94 -42.91
CA ASN A 208 33.61 5.64 -44.21
C ASN A 208 35.01 5.01 -44.10
N THR A 209 35.61 5.02 -42.92
CA THR A 209 37.00 4.55 -42.70
C THR A 209 37.11 3.49 -41.61
N THR A 210 36.04 3.23 -40.86
CA THR A 210 36.01 2.22 -39.80
C THR A 210 36.29 0.82 -40.38
N PRO A 211 37.35 0.12 -39.93
CA PRO A 211 37.65 -1.22 -40.42
C PRO A 211 36.53 -2.22 -40.04
N THR A 212 36.17 -3.09 -40.98
CA THR A 212 35.13 -4.12 -40.79
C THR A 212 35.38 -5.00 -39.57
N ASP A 213 36.64 -5.27 -39.23
CA ASP A 213 36.99 -6.11 -38.07
C ASP A 213 36.69 -5.42 -36.73
N ARG A 214 36.76 -4.09 -36.66
CA ARG A 214 36.34 -3.33 -35.47
C ARG A 214 34.84 -3.47 -35.24
N ILE A 215 34.04 -3.34 -36.30
CA ILE A 215 32.57 -3.52 -36.23
C ILE A 215 32.24 -4.95 -35.78
N LYS A 216 32.89 -5.96 -36.36
CA LYS A 216 32.72 -7.37 -35.95
C LYS A 216 33.09 -7.60 -34.49
N SER A 217 34.18 -6.98 -34.01
CA SER A 217 34.62 -7.10 -32.62
C SER A 217 33.60 -6.53 -31.64
N VAL A 218 33.06 -5.34 -31.92
CA VAL A 218 32.02 -4.71 -31.09
C VAL A 218 30.75 -5.56 -31.04
N ILE A 219 30.27 -6.04 -32.19
CA ILE A 219 29.11 -6.94 -32.27
C ILE A 219 29.39 -8.24 -31.51
N GLY A 220 30.59 -8.81 -31.63
CA GLY A 220 31.02 -9.98 -30.86
C GLY A 220 30.97 -9.73 -29.36
N GLY A 221 31.41 -8.55 -28.91
CA GLY A 221 31.33 -8.12 -27.51
C GLY A 221 29.89 -7.96 -27.01
N TYR A 222 28.97 -7.46 -27.83
CA TYR A 222 27.53 -7.44 -27.50
C TYR A 222 26.95 -8.85 -27.36
N LYS A 223 27.22 -9.76 -28.31
CA LYS A 223 26.77 -11.16 -28.24
C LYS A 223 27.32 -11.89 -27.01
N SER A 224 28.57 -11.62 -26.64
CA SER A 224 29.17 -12.19 -25.44
C SER A 224 28.48 -11.67 -24.17
N ARG A 225 28.18 -10.36 -24.09
CA ARG A 225 27.41 -9.77 -22.97
C ARG A 225 25.99 -10.32 -22.91
N GLU A 226 25.33 -10.48 -24.04
CA GLU A 226 24.00 -11.10 -24.13
C GLU A 226 24.04 -12.53 -23.58
N THR A 227 25.05 -13.31 -23.96
CA THR A 227 25.25 -14.67 -23.44
C THR A 227 25.50 -14.68 -21.94
N ASP A 228 26.36 -13.79 -21.43
CA ASP A 228 26.63 -13.66 -19.99
C ASP A 228 25.38 -13.25 -19.20
N LEU A 229 24.60 -12.29 -19.70
CA LEU A 229 23.33 -11.89 -19.10
C LEU A 229 22.29 -13.01 -19.13
N SER A 230 22.22 -13.78 -20.22
CA SER A 230 21.35 -14.95 -20.33
C SER A 230 21.74 -16.02 -19.30
N ASN A 231 23.03 -16.31 -19.14
CA ASN A 231 23.52 -17.23 -18.12
C ASN A 231 23.18 -16.74 -16.71
N LYS A 232 23.43 -15.47 -16.40
CA LYS A 232 23.05 -14.86 -15.11
C LYS A 232 21.55 -14.92 -14.84
N LEU A 233 20.73 -14.71 -15.87
CA LEU A 233 19.29 -14.83 -15.77
C LEU A 233 18.88 -16.27 -15.44
N ASN A 234 19.47 -17.27 -16.10
CA ASN A 234 19.21 -18.68 -15.82
C ASN A 234 19.67 -19.11 -14.41
N ASP A 235 20.82 -18.61 -13.96
CA ASP A 235 21.30 -18.83 -12.59
C ASP A 235 20.33 -18.25 -11.56
N LYS A 236 19.85 -17.02 -11.80
CA LYS A 236 18.85 -16.38 -10.94
C LYS A 236 17.51 -17.09 -10.97
N GLN A 237 17.08 -17.60 -12.12
CA GLN A 237 15.88 -18.43 -12.20
C GLN A 237 16.03 -19.71 -11.35
N THR A 238 17.20 -20.35 -11.42
CA THR A 238 17.51 -21.54 -10.61
C THR A 238 17.49 -21.23 -9.10
N GLU A 239 18.00 -20.08 -8.68
CA GLU A 239 17.93 -19.62 -7.28
C GLU A 239 16.47 -19.40 -6.83
N VAL A 240 15.65 -18.78 -7.69
CA VAL A 240 14.21 -18.57 -7.41
C VAL A 240 13.48 -19.90 -7.27
N ASP A 241 13.74 -20.86 -8.16
CA ASP A 241 13.10 -22.18 -8.12
C ASP A 241 13.46 -22.94 -6.82
N LYS A 242 14.73 -22.83 -6.37
CA LYS A 242 15.17 -23.38 -5.08
C LYS A 242 14.46 -22.71 -3.90
N ALA A 243 14.34 -21.38 -3.92
CA ALA A 243 13.66 -20.63 -2.87
C ALA A 243 12.16 -20.98 -2.79
N ASN A 244 11.50 -21.13 -3.94
CA ASN A 244 10.09 -21.54 -4.01
C ASN A 244 9.91 -22.96 -3.45
N THR A 245 10.79 -23.89 -3.80
CA THR A 245 10.78 -25.25 -3.24
C THR A 245 10.93 -25.25 -1.71
N GLU A 246 11.80 -24.38 -1.16
CA GLU A 246 11.96 -24.23 0.29
C GLU A 246 10.71 -23.62 0.95
N ILE A 247 10.04 -22.67 0.30
CA ILE A 247 8.76 -22.11 0.77
C ILE A 247 7.71 -23.23 0.85
N ASP A 248 7.57 -24.03 -0.20
CA ASP A 248 6.60 -25.14 -0.23
C ASP A 248 6.85 -26.15 0.89
N ASN A 249 8.13 -26.52 1.12
CA ASN A 249 8.53 -27.39 2.23
C ASN A 249 8.14 -26.80 3.59
N ARG A 250 8.31 -25.49 3.80
CA ARG A 250 7.95 -24.81 5.05
C ARG A 250 6.44 -24.75 5.24
N VAL A 251 5.68 -24.48 4.17
CA VAL A 251 4.21 -24.50 4.22
C VAL A 251 3.70 -25.88 4.63
N GLU A 252 4.30 -26.94 4.10
CA GLU A 252 3.96 -28.30 4.51
C GLU A 252 4.30 -28.57 5.99
N GLN A 253 5.48 -28.15 6.46
CA GLN A 253 5.87 -28.29 7.86
C GLN A 253 4.92 -27.55 8.80
N VAL A 254 4.56 -26.31 8.49
CA VAL A 254 3.59 -25.51 9.27
C VAL A 254 2.24 -26.20 9.29
N SER A 255 1.76 -26.72 8.16
CA SER A 255 0.49 -27.45 8.09
C SER A 255 0.49 -28.71 8.98
N ARG A 256 1.60 -29.45 9.03
CA ARG A 256 1.75 -30.60 9.93
C ARG A 256 1.74 -30.19 11.40
N LEU A 257 2.40 -29.08 11.74
CA LEU A 257 2.43 -28.55 13.11
C LEU A 257 1.04 -28.06 13.56
N GLU A 258 0.34 -27.34 12.68
CA GLU A 258 -1.03 -26.88 12.93
C GLU A 258 -1.96 -28.06 13.23
N LYS A 259 -1.91 -29.11 12.41
CA LYS A 259 -2.67 -30.34 12.65
C LYS A 259 -2.32 -30.97 14.01
N SER A 260 -1.04 -31.05 14.35
CA SER A 260 -0.59 -31.59 15.65
C SER A 260 -1.11 -30.76 16.83
N LEU A 261 -1.13 -29.42 16.70
CA LEU A 261 -1.68 -28.54 17.73
C LEU A 261 -3.19 -28.72 17.89
N LEU A 262 -3.94 -28.81 16.79
CA LEU A 262 -5.39 -29.08 16.81
C LEU A 262 -5.72 -30.43 17.45
N ASP A 263 -4.93 -31.47 17.16
CA ASP A 263 -5.11 -32.79 17.75
C ASP A 263 -4.81 -32.77 19.27
N LYS A 264 -3.77 -32.02 19.70
CA LYS A 264 -3.49 -31.80 21.13
C LYS A 264 -4.58 -31.00 21.82
N GLU A 265 -5.12 -29.96 21.18
CA GLU A 265 -6.22 -29.17 21.73
C GLU A 265 -7.45 -30.04 21.96
N LYS A 266 -7.83 -30.88 20.99
CA LYS A 266 -8.91 -31.86 21.14
C LYS A 266 -8.66 -32.83 22.29
N TYR A 267 -7.43 -33.32 22.42
CA TYR A 267 -7.04 -34.21 23.52
C TYR A 267 -7.15 -33.52 24.89
N TYR A 268 -6.65 -32.30 25.04
CA TYR A 268 -6.76 -31.57 26.31
C TYR A 268 -8.20 -31.21 26.64
N LYS A 269 -9.01 -30.86 25.64
CA LYS A 269 -10.44 -30.61 25.84
C LYS A 269 -11.15 -31.86 26.36
N SER A 270 -10.87 -33.04 25.80
CA SER A 270 -11.47 -34.28 26.29
C SER A 270 -10.99 -34.66 27.70
N LEU A 271 -9.73 -34.36 28.04
CA LEU A 271 -9.21 -34.53 29.40
C LEU A 271 -9.91 -33.59 30.41
N ILE A 272 -10.08 -32.32 30.05
CA ILE A 272 -10.79 -31.33 30.86
C ILE A 272 -12.24 -31.76 31.06
N ASP A 273 -12.93 -32.21 30.00
CA ASP A 273 -14.31 -32.70 30.09
C ASP A 273 -14.42 -33.93 31.01
N ALA A 274 -13.46 -34.86 30.94
CA ALA A 274 -13.40 -36.03 31.81
C ALA A 274 -13.16 -35.64 33.28
N LEU A 275 -12.23 -34.72 33.55
CA LEU A 275 -11.97 -34.20 34.90
C LEU A 275 -13.18 -33.47 35.46
N ASN A 276 -13.83 -32.62 34.67
CA ASN A 276 -15.05 -31.93 35.06
C ASN A 276 -16.18 -32.92 35.40
N LYS A 277 -16.32 -34.01 34.62
CA LYS A 277 -17.27 -35.08 34.92
C LYS A 277 -16.95 -35.79 36.24
N GLN A 278 -15.68 -36.07 36.51
CA GLN A 278 -15.25 -36.66 37.79
C GLN A 278 -15.50 -35.73 38.97
N LEU A 279 -15.16 -34.44 38.84
CA LEU A 279 -15.42 -33.42 39.85
C LEU A 279 -16.92 -33.32 40.15
N LYS A 280 -17.77 -33.31 39.12
CA LYS A 280 -19.22 -33.30 39.28
C LYS A 280 -19.71 -34.54 40.04
N ASN A 281 -19.29 -35.74 39.64
CA ASN A 281 -19.67 -36.98 40.32
C ASN A 281 -19.22 -36.99 41.79
N GLY A 282 -18.02 -36.49 42.09
CA GLY A 282 -17.51 -36.36 43.46
C GLY A 282 -18.30 -35.33 44.27
N SER A 283 -18.61 -34.19 43.67
CA SER A 283 -19.46 -33.14 44.26
C SER A 283 -20.86 -33.66 44.57
N ASP A 284 -21.46 -34.45 43.68
CA ASP A 284 -22.80 -35.03 43.87
C ASP A 284 -22.81 -36.10 44.96
N ALA A 285 -21.69 -36.81 45.17
CA ALA A 285 -21.55 -37.82 46.22
C ALA A 285 -21.32 -37.23 47.63
N LEU A 286 -20.79 -36.00 47.72
CA LEU A 286 -20.43 -35.37 48.99
C LEU A 286 -21.65 -35.13 49.91
N PRO A 287 -22.79 -34.58 49.46
CA PRO A 287 -23.99 -34.44 50.28
C PRO A 287 -24.52 -35.77 50.81
N LEU A 288 -24.44 -36.83 50.01
CA LEU A 288 -24.89 -38.17 50.42
C LEU A 288 -24.01 -38.73 51.54
N ALA A 289 -22.70 -38.56 51.44
CA ALA A 289 -21.76 -38.94 52.49
C ALA A 289 -21.99 -38.12 53.78
N GLN A 290 -22.18 -36.80 53.66
CA GLN A 290 -22.50 -35.91 54.78
C GLN A 290 -23.82 -36.31 55.47
N ALA A 291 -24.86 -36.63 54.69
CA ALA A 291 -26.13 -37.10 55.23
C ALA A 291 -25.96 -38.43 56.00
N ARG A 292 -25.17 -39.37 55.44
CA ARG A 292 -24.89 -40.65 56.10
C ARG A 292 -24.10 -40.49 57.40
N ILE A 293 -23.13 -39.56 57.42
CA ILE A 293 -22.40 -39.21 58.65
C ILE A 293 -23.38 -38.69 59.71
N GLY A 294 -24.27 -37.75 59.34
CA GLY A 294 -25.25 -37.21 60.28
C GLY A 294 -26.20 -38.29 60.85
N VAL A 295 -26.61 -39.28 60.05
CA VAL A 295 -27.39 -40.42 60.53
C VAL A 295 -26.59 -41.26 61.54
N LEU A 296 -25.34 -41.60 61.22
CA LEU A 296 -24.47 -42.39 62.09
C LEU A 296 -24.14 -41.65 63.41
N GLU A 297 -23.96 -40.33 63.36
CA GLU A 297 -23.77 -39.50 64.55
C GLU A 297 -25.02 -39.53 65.45
N GLY A 298 -26.22 -39.47 64.86
CA GLY A 298 -27.49 -39.60 65.58
C GLY A 298 -27.66 -40.99 66.22
N GLU A 299 -27.36 -42.06 65.48
CA GLU A 299 -27.38 -43.43 66.01
C GLU A 299 -26.38 -43.62 67.16
N LEU A 300 -25.18 -43.03 67.05
CA LEU A 300 -24.16 -43.06 68.09
C LEU A 300 -24.63 -42.32 69.36
N ASP A 301 -25.27 -41.16 69.21
CA ASP A 301 -25.83 -40.41 70.33
C ASP A 301 -26.94 -41.20 71.04
N GLU A 302 -27.86 -41.81 70.29
CA GLU A 302 -28.90 -42.67 70.88
C GLU A 302 -28.33 -43.91 71.56
N ALA A 303 -27.32 -44.55 70.98
CA ALA A 303 -26.61 -45.67 71.61
C ALA A 303 -25.92 -45.24 72.92
N ASN A 304 -25.30 -44.06 72.94
CA ASN A 304 -24.68 -43.50 74.14
C ASN A 304 -25.72 -43.16 75.22
N LYS A 305 -26.86 -42.58 74.85
CA LYS A 305 -27.99 -42.37 75.78
C LYS A 305 -28.52 -43.68 76.32
N ALA A 306 -28.71 -44.70 75.47
CA ALA A 306 -29.15 -46.03 75.89
C ALA A 306 -28.16 -46.68 76.86
N LYS A 307 -26.86 -46.58 76.58
CA LYS A 307 -25.80 -47.03 77.49
C LYS A 307 -25.85 -46.28 78.83
N GLY A 308 -26.06 -44.96 78.80
CA GLY A 308 -26.24 -44.14 80.00
C GLY A 308 -27.43 -44.58 80.84
N ARG A 309 -28.59 -44.80 80.21
CA ARG A 309 -29.79 -45.35 80.87
C ARG A 309 -29.53 -46.72 81.51
N ALA A 310 -28.90 -47.63 80.77
CA ALA A 310 -28.57 -48.97 81.26
C ALA A 310 -27.58 -48.93 82.45
N LEU A 311 -26.62 -48.00 82.46
CA LEU A 311 -25.70 -47.81 83.59
C LEU A 311 -26.42 -47.31 84.85
N ILE A 312 -27.36 -46.38 84.70
CA ILE A 312 -28.20 -45.88 85.82
C ILE A 312 -29.05 -47.03 86.36
N GLU A 313 -29.75 -47.76 85.49
CA GLU A 313 -30.55 -48.92 85.89
C GLU A 313 -29.69 -49.97 86.62
N ALA A 314 -28.49 -50.28 86.10
CA ALA A 314 -27.57 -51.20 86.75
C ALA A 314 -27.12 -50.71 88.14
N GLN A 315 -26.87 -49.41 88.31
CA GLN A 315 -26.58 -48.82 89.63
C GLN A 315 -27.78 -48.93 90.58
N GLU A 316 -29.00 -48.68 90.11
CA GLU A 316 -30.21 -48.86 90.93
C GLU A 316 -30.40 -50.31 91.36
N TYR A 317 -30.24 -51.28 90.44
CA TYR A 317 -30.31 -52.71 90.77
C TYR A 317 -29.22 -53.12 91.75
N LYS A 318 -28.00 -52.59 91.60
CA LYS A 318 -26.92 -52.80 92.57
C LYS A 318 -27.30 -52.25 93.94
N GLY A 319 -27.84 -51.04 94.03
CA GLY A 319 -28.30 -50.46 95.31
C GLY A 319 -29.42 -51.26 95.97
N LYS A 320 -30.41 -51.72 95.18
CA LYS A 320 -31.48 -52.62 95.66
C LYS A 320 -30.90 -53.95 96.16
N PHE A 321 -29.93 -54.52 95.46
CA PHE A 321 -29.25 -55.75 95.86
C PHE A 321 -28.47 -55.58 97.17
N GLU A 322 -27.70 -54.51 97.30
CA GLU A 322 -26.96 -54.17 98.54
C GLU A 322 -27.90 -53.93 99.72
N THR A 323 -29.06 -53.30 99.49
CA THR A 323 -30.11 -53.11 100.51
C THR A 323 -30.72 -54.46 100.93
N CYS A 324 -31.06 -55.32 99.97
CA CYS A 324 -31.50 -56.69 100.24
C CYS A 324 -30.45 -57.53 101.00
N GLN A 325 -29.15 -57.29 100.79
CA GLN A 325 -28.08 -57.92 101.56
C GLN A 325 -27.99 -57.38 102.99
N LYS A 326 -28.25 -56.09 103.21
CA LYS A 326 -28.26 -55.47 104.55
C LYS A 326 -29.51 -55.82 105.37
N ASP A 327 -30.66 -56.00 104.73
CA ASP A 327 -31.96 -56.22 105.39
C ASP A 327 -32.33 -57.69 105.62
N LYS A 328 -31.38 -58.63 105.51
CA LYS A 328 -31.68 -60.05 105.76
C LYS A 328 -30.80 -60.70 106.82
N LEU A 329 -31.39 -60.73 108.02
CA LEU A 329 -31.86 -61.97 108.67
C LEU A 329 -31.70 -63.23 107.78
N PRO A 330 -31.16 -64.35 108.30
CA PRO A 330 -30.86 -65.53 107.51
C PRO A 330 -32.12 -66.11 106.85
N LEU A 331 -32.24 -65.94 105.54
CA LEU A 331 -33.16 -66.72 104.71
C LEU A 331 -32.68 -68.17 104.72
N GLN A 332 -33.30 -69.01 105.54
CA GLN A 332 -33.23 -70.45 105.33
C GLN A 332 -34.11 -70.79 104.12
N PRO A 333 -33.53 -71.29 103.01
CA PRO A 333 -34.32 -71.65 101.84
C PRO A 333 -35.22 -72.83 102.22
N THR A 334 -36.53 -72.63 102.13
CA THR A 334 -37.47 -73.74 102.25
C THR A 334 -37.33 -74.66 101.04
N PRO A 335 -37.48 -76.00 101.21
CA PRO A 335 -37.34 -76.97 100.13
C PRO A 335 -38.16 -76.65 98.87
N GLN A 336 -39.28 -75.94 99.01
CA GLN A 336 -40.14 -75.51 97.92
C GLN A 336 -39.47 -74.51 96.96
N ILE A 337 -38.65 -73.58 97.48
CA ILE A 337 -37.95 -72.58 96.67
C ILE A 337 -36.80 -73.23 95.87
N ILE A 338 -36.12 -74.21 96.48
CA ILE A 338 -35.07 -74.99 95.79
C ILE A 338 -35.70 -75.82 94.66
N PHE A 339 -36.86 -76.43 94.90
CA PHE A 339 -37.54 -77.23 93.89
C PHE A 339 -38.07 -76.40 92.72
N SER A 340 -38.62 -75.20 92.98
CA SER A 340 -39.12 -74.33 91.91
C SER A 340 -38.00 -73.77 91.04
N LEU A 341 -36.86 -73.37 91.62
CA LEU A 341 -35.69 -72.92 90.87
C LEU A 341 -35.05 -74.06 90.06
N ALA A 342 -35.02 -75.29 90.60
CA ALA A 342 -34.53 -76.45 89.86
C ALA A 342 -35.42 -76.74 88.64
N ILE A 343 -36.75 -76.74 88.79
CA ILE A 343 -37.67 -76.95 87.66
C ILE A 343 -37.51 -75.86 86.60
N GLN A 344 -37.35 -74.60 87.00
CA GLN A 344 -37.19 -73.49 86.05
C GLN A 344 -35.86 -73.58 85.28
N TYR A 345 -34.77 -73.94 85.95
CA TYR A 345 -33.47 -74.16 85.32
C TYR A 345 -33.52 -75.33 84.32
N PHE A 346 -34.10 -76.47 84.71
CA PHE A 346 -34.24 -77.62 83.81
C PHE A 346 -35.21 -77.35 82.64
N GLY A 347 -36.27 -76.56 82.86
CA GLY A 347 -37.19 -76.13 81.80
C GLY A 347 -36.50 -75.30 80.72
N THR A 348 -35.63 -74.35 81.12
CA THR A 348 -34.85 -73.55 80.16
C THR A 348 -33.73 -74.33 79.47
N LEU A 349 -33.17 -75.36 80.13
CA LEU A 349 -32.16 -76.22 79.50
C LEU A 349 -32.78 -77.14 78.42
N LEU A 350 -34.03 -77.54 78.58
CA LEU A 350 -34.74 -78.40 77.63
C LEU A 350 -35.29 -77.64 76.40
N GLN A 351 -35.63 -76.35 76.52
CA GLN A 351 -36.08 -75.54 75.38
C GLN A 351 -34.98 -75.18 74.38
N ARG A 352 -33.69 -75.29 74.73
CA ARG A 352 -32.58 -75.03 73.80
C ARG A 352 -32.24 -76.19 72.85
N LYS A 353 -32.95 -77.31 72.90
CA LYS A 353 -32.65 -78.50 72.07
C LYS A 353 -33.69 -78.86 70.98
N GLY A 354 -34.67 -78.01 70.71
CA GLY A 354 -35.64 -78.22 69.63
C GLY A 354 -35.97 -76.92 68.91
N GLY A 355 -35.33 -76.69 67.76
CA GLY A 355 -35.53 -75.54 66.90
C GLY A 355 -34.35 -75.41 65.95
N ASP A 356 -34.60 -75.73 64.68
CA ASP A 356 -33.67 -75.79 63.54
C ASP A 356 -32.78 -74.55 63.33
#